data_AF-A0A956IA82-F1
#
_entry.id   AF-A0A956IA82-F1
#
_cell.length_a   1.000
_cell.length_b   1.000
_cell.length_c   1.000
_cell.angle_alpha   90.00
_cell.angle_beta   90.00
_cell.angle_gamma   90.00
#
_symmetry.space_group_name_H-M   'P 1'
#
loop_
_entity.id
_entity.type
_entity.pdbx_description
1 polymer ?
#
loop_
_entity_poly.entity_id
_entity_poly.type
_entity_poly.pdbx_seq_one_letter_code
_entity_poly.pdbx_strand_id
1 'polypeptide(L)'
;KLADLLKIRRFELPERIHRKLRYLRYVLLFALLASFLVSATVGERAAEVEPFKSTFLVPFWKREWFFVAWWVVLAVASFFVFRPFCRYLCPMGAGLALFGSFRLSGPKRRNFCSSCSICQKGCEPRAIADDGTIDPRECLSCMECEQTFNDRDRCPPLVGLDRLMAKRERGARDEERLAKLRRDEERVPWRPGR
;
A
#
# COMPACT_ATOMS: atom_id res chain seq x y z
N LYS A 1 14.83 -5.95 12.68
CA LYS A 1 16.08 -6.15 13.45
C LYS A 1 17.28 -6.51 12.57
N LEU A 2 17.29 -7.60 11.76
CA LEU A 2 18.39 -7.88 10.81
C LEU A 2 18.37 -6.99 9.54
N ALA A 3 17.18 -6.65 9.04
CA ALA A 3 17.03 -5.76 7.88
C ALA A 3 17.41 -4.29 8.18
N ASP A 4 17.21 -3.84 9.43
CA ASP A 4 17.57 -2.48 9.87
C ASP A 4 19.10 -2.33 10.03
N LEU A 5 19.79 -3.43 10.32
CA LEU A 5 21.26 -3.47 10.49
C LEU A 5 22.01 -3.36 9.15
N LEU A 6 21.42 -3.87 8.06
CA LEU A 6 22.05 -3.90 6.73
C LEU A 6 21.78 -2.65 5.88
N LYS A 7 20.97 -1.70 6.36
CA LYS A 7 20.68 -0.41 5.68
C LYS A 7 20.41 -0.57 4.17
N ILE A 8 19.82 -1.71 3.76
CA ILE A 8 19.53 -2.00 2.37
C ILE A 8 18.39 -1.07 2.01
N ARG A 9 18.73 0.01 1.30
CA ARG A 9 17.77 0.90 0.66
C ARG A 9 16.92 0.00 -0.24
N ARG A 10 15.68 -0.28 0.17
CA ARG A 10 14.73 -1.05 -0.64
C ARG A 10 14.65 -0.36 -2.01
N PHE A 11 15.13 -1.06 -3.04
CA PHE A 11 15.30 -0.44 -4.35
C PHE A 11 13.92 -0.21 -4.96
N GLU A 12 13.63 1.05 -5.28
CA GLU A 12 12.34 1.38 -5.81
C GLU A 12 12.28 1.12 -7.32
N LEU A 13 11.55 0.08 -7.77
CA LEU A 13 11.38 -0.14 -9.20
C LEU A 13 10.78 1.10 -9.90
N PRO A 14 11.23 1.43 -11.12
CA PRO A 14 10.63 2.48 -11.93
C PRO A 14 9.14 2.24 -12.17
N GLU A 15 8.35 3.30 -12.11
CA GLU A 15 6.87 3.23 -12.17
C GLU A 15 6.36 2.55 -13.46
N ARG A 16 7.09 2.69 -14.57
CA ARG A 16 6.76 2.03 -15.85
C ARG A 16 6.82 0.51 -15.75
N ILE A 17 7.84 -0.01 -15.08
CA ILE A 17 8.04 -1.46 -14.90
C ILE A 17 7.01 -1.95 -13.89
N HIS A 18 6.86 -1.22 -12.77
CA HIS A 18 5.89 -1.53 -11.75
C HIS A 18 4.47 -1.71 -12.31
N ARG A 19 4.01 -0.75 -13.14
CA ARG A 19 2.70 -0.82 -13.80
C ARG A 19 2.53 -2.03 -14.73
N LYS A 20 3.56 -2.41 -15.49
CA LYS A 20 3.52 -3.60 -16.36
C LYS A 20 3.49 -4.90 -15.55
N LEU A 21 4.36 -5.02 -14.55
CA LEU A 21 4.43 -6.20 -13.69
C LEU A 21 3.15 -6.41 -12.88
N ARG A 22 2.41 -5.34 -12.57
CA ARG A 22 1.08 -5.44 -11.94
C ARG A 22 0.08 -6.21 -12.80
N TYR A 23 0.18 -6.19 -14.13
CA TYR A 23 -0.73 -6.95 -14.99
C TYR A 23 -0.47 -8.45 -14.97
N LEU A 24 0.75 -8.88 -14.63
CA LEU A 24 1.16 -10.27 -14.63
C LEU A 24 0.27 -11.14 -13.72
N ARG A 25 -0.10 -10.64 -12.53
CA ARG A 25 -0.99 -11.36 -11.61
C ARG A 25 -2.37 -11.65 -12.22
N TYR A 26 -2.88 -10.75 -13.07
CA TYR A 26 -4.16 -10.95 -13.76
C TYR A 26 -4.02 -11.95 -14.89
N VAL A 27 -2.93 -11.89 -15.66
CA VAL A 27 -2.63 -12.89 -16.69
C VAL A 27 -2.55 -14.28 -16.08
N LEU A 28 -1.86 -14.43 -14.94
CA LEU A 28 -1.77 -15.69 -14.20
C LEU A 28 -3.13 -16.16 -13.67
N LEU A 29 -3.94 -15.26 -13.12
CA LEU A 29 -5.31 -15.58 -12.69
C LEU A 29 -6.16 -16.12 -13.84
N PHE A 30 -6.18 -15.44 -15.00
CA PHE A 30 -6.95 -15.87 -16.16
C PHE A 30 -6.40 -17.17 -16.76
N ALA A 31 -5.09 -17.36 -16.79
CA ALA A 31 -4.48 -18.61 -17.25
C ALA A 31 -4.88 -19.79 -16.35
N LEU A 32 -4.89 -19.60 -15.03
CA LEU A 32 -5.37 -20.61 -14.09
C LEU A 32 -6.84 -20.90 -14.30
N LEU A 33 -7.70 -19.89 -14.34
CA LEU A 33 -9.13 -20.07 -14.61
C LEU A 33 -9.38 -20.82 -15.92
N ALA A 34 -8.68 -20.45 -17.00
CA ALA A 34 -8.77 -21.15 -18.29
C ALA A 34 -8.31 -22.61 -18.19
N SER A 35 -7.25 -22.90 -17.42
CA SER A 35 -6.78 -24.28 -17.23
C SER A 35 -7.83 -25.16 -16.52
N PHE A 36 -8.52 -24.60 -15.51
CA PHE A 36 -9.60 -25.29 -14.82
C PHE A 36 -10.82 -25.52 -15.71
N LEU A 37 -11.10 -24.62 -16.67
CA LEU A 37 -12.17 -24.80 -17.65
C LEU A 37 -11.86 -25.91 -18.67
N VAL A 38 -10.58 -26.15 -18.98
CA VAL A 38 -10.16 -27.22 -19.90
C VAL A 38 -10.19 -28.58 -19.19
N SER A 39 -9.63 -28.69 -17.99
CA SER A 39 -9.76 -29.90 -17.16
C SER A 39 -9.38 -29.63 -15.70
N ALA A 40 -10.10 -30.25 -14.78
CA ALA A 40 -9.81 -30.15 -13.35
C ALA A 40 -8.39 -30.66 -13.01
N THR A 41 -7.91 -31.71 -13.69
CA THR A 41 -6.60 -32.31 -13.45
C THR A 41 -5.43 -31.41 -13.89
N VAL A 42 -5.57 -30.68 -15.00
CA VAL A 42 -4.55 -29.70 -15.43
C VAL A 42 -4.57 -28.47 -14.53
N GLY A 43 -5.76 -28.02 -14.10
CA GLY A 43 -5.90 -26.94 -13.12
C GLY A 43 -5.20 -27.24 -11.80
N GLU A 44 -5.35 -28.46 -11.27
CA GLU A 44 -4.69 -28.89 -10.03
C GLU A 44 -3.16 -28.88 -10.13
N ARG A 45 -2.60 -29.32 -11.27
CA ARG A 45 -1.15 -29.27 -11.54
C ARG A 45 -0.64 -27.85 -11.73
N ALA A 46 -1.38 -27.01 -12.46
CA ALA A 46 -1.02 -25.61 -12.65
C ALA A 46 -1.02 -24.84 -11.32
N ALA A 47 -1.91 -25.19 -10.38
CA ALA A 47 -1.94 -24.64 -9.04
C ALA A 47 -0.76 -25.09 -8.15
N GLU A 48 0.02 -26.11 -8.52
CA GLU A 48 1.24 -26.50 -7.78
C GLU A 48 2.40 -25.50 -7.94
N VAL A 49 2.32 -24.63 -8.96
CA VAL A 49 3.24 -23.51 -9.16
C VAL A 49 3.08 -22.47 -8.05
N GLU A 50 1.95 -22.46 -7.33
CA GLU A 50 1.77 -21.55 -6.21
C GLU A 50 2.74 -21.89 -5.06
N PRO A 51 3.61 -20.95 -4.64
CA PRO A 51 4.56 -21.16 -3.57
C PRO A 51 3.90 -21.57 -2.25
N PHE A 52 2.60 -21.31 -2.05
CA PHE A 52 1.91 -21.70 -0.81
C PHE A 52 1.72 -23.22 -0.70
N LYS A 53 1.16 -23.87 -1.72
CA LYS A 53 0.99 -25.35 -1.78
C LYS A 53 2.34 -26.05 -1.80
N SER A 54 3.25 -25.45 -2.55
CA SER A 54 4.64 -25.83 -2.70
C SER A 54 5.42 -25.95 -1.39
N THR A 55 5.13 -25.10 -0.41
CA THR A 55 6.10 -24.81 0.68
C THR A 55 5.58 -25.18 2.04
N PHE A 56 4.27 -25.06 2.22
CA PHE A 56 3.63 -25.40 3.49
C PHE A 56 3.07 -26.82 3.50
N LEU A 57 2.74 -27.42 2.34
CA LEU A 57 2.13 -28.76 2.29
C LEU A 57 3.08 -29.89 1.92
N VAL A 58 4.26 -29.62 1.33
CA VAL A 58 5.21 -30.67 0.91
C VAL A 58 6.56 -30.47 1.59
N PRO A 59 7.07 -31.47 2.34
CA PRO A 59 8.38 -31.39 2.98
C PRO A 59 9.51 -31.20 1.96
N PHE A 60 10.44 -30.30 2.26
CA PHE A 60 11.56 -29.90 1.38
C PHE A 60 12.44 -31.05 0.87
N TRP A 61 12.47 -32.19 1.57
CA TRP A 61 13.27 -33.37 1.20
C TRP A 61 12.72 -34.19 0.02
N LYS A 62 11.44 -34.07 -0.32
CA LYS A 62 10.80 -34.86 -1.40
C LYS A 62 10.66 -34.10 -2.72
N ARG A 63 11.38 -32.99 -2.89
CA ARG A 63 11.06 -32.00 -3.91
C ARG A 63 12.15 -31.83 -4.97
N GLU A 64 11.72 -31.62 -6.21
CA GLU A 64 12.63 -31.35 -7.31
C GLU A 64 13.39 -30.03 -7.10
N TRP A 65 14.65 -30.00 -7.53
CA TRP A 65 15.58 -28.88 -7.33
C TRP A 65 15.07 -27.55 -7.90
N PHE A 66 14.22 -27.58 -8.93
CA PHE A 66 13.60 -26.41 -9.56
C PHE A 66 12.79 -25.55 -8.57
N PHE A 67 12.11 -26.17 -7.60
CA PHE A 67 11.33 -25.41 -6.62
C PHE A 67 12.21 -24.68 -5.61
N VAL A 68 13.36 -25.25 -5.24
CA VAL A 68 14.33 -24.58 -4.36
C VAL A 68 14.91 -23.36 -5.08
N ALA A 69 15.26 -23.51 -6.37
CA ALA A 69 15.72 -22.38 -7.18
C ALA A 69 14.67 -21.26 -7.24
N TRP A 70 13.39 -21.60 -7.43
CA TRP A 70 12.30 -20.63 -7.41
C TRP A 70 12.19 -19.87 -6.07
N TRP A 71 12.32 -20.58 -4.95
CA TRP A 71 12.34 -19.96 -3.61
C TRP A 71 13.50 -19.01 -3.42
N VAL A 72 14.69 -19.38 -3.87
CA VAL A 72 15.87 -18.51 -3.82
C VAL A 72 15.64 -17.25 -4.65
N VAL A 73 15.07 -17.38 -5.86
CA VAL A 73 14.72 -16.21 -6.70
C VAL A 73 13.73 -15.29 -6.00
N LEU A 74 12.65 -15.83 -5.40
CA LEU A 74 11.68 -15.04 -4.65
C LEU A 74 12.28 -14.39 -3.40
N ALA A 75 13.15 -15.10 -2.68
CA ALA A 75 13.85 -14.59 -1.51
C ALA A 75 14.77 -13.43 -1.89
N VAL A 76 15.58 -13.59 -2.94
CA VAL A 76 16.44 -12.53 -3.50
C VAL A 76 15.58 -11.34 -3.94
N ALA A 77 14.49 -11.57 -4.67
CA ALA A 77 13.58 -10.50 -5.08
C ALA A 77 12.94 -9.75 -3.89
N SER A 78 12.73 -10.43 -2.76
CA SER A 78 12.12 -9.85 -1.56
C SER A 78 13.03 -8.84 -0.84
N PHE A 79 14.34 -8.90 -1.06
CA PHE A 79 15.27 -7.88 -0.58
C PHE A 79 15.11 -6.55 -1.34
N PHE A 80 14.74 -6.64 -2.63
CA PHE A 80 14.58 -5.45 -3.48
C PHE A 80 13.15 -4.88 -3.41
N VAL A 81 12.14 -5.74 -3.35
CA VAL A 81 10.73 -5.33 -3.45
C VAL A 81 9.94 -5.76 -2.22
N PHE A 82 9.04 -4.90 -1.74
CA PHE A 82 8.07 -5.27 -0.71
C PHE A 82 7.08 -6.31 -1.25
N ARG A 83 7.20 -7.56 -0.78
CA ARG A 83 6.31 -8.70 -1.09
C ARG A 83 6.14 -8.95 -2.62
N PRO A 84 7.22 -9.29 -3.36
CA PRO A 84 7.19 -9.40 -4.82
C PRO A 84 6.21 -10.46 -5.32
N PHE A 85 6.12 -11.59 -4.62
CA PHE A 85 5.20 -12.67 -4.98
C PHE A 85 3.73 -12.21 -4.93
N CYS A 86 3.28 -11.69 -3.79
CA CYS A 86 1.91 -11.22 -3.61
C CYS A 86 1.55 -10.07 -4.56
N ARG A 87 2.53 -9.22 -4.89
CA ARG A 87 2.31 -8.04 -5.72
C ARG A 87 2.18 -8.36 -7.21
N TYR A 88 2.99 -9.30 -7.73
CA TYR A 88 3.11 -9.51 -9.18
C TYR A 88 2.73 -10.91 -9.66
N LEU A 89 2.82 -11.94 -8.82
CA LEU A 89 2.65 -13.33 -9.24
C LEU A 89 1.42 -14.00 -8.65
N CYS A 90 0.94 -13.56 -7.48
CA CYS A 90 -0.12 -14.25 -6.76
C CYS A 90 -1.50 -14.06 -7.43
N PRO A 91 -2.15 -15.13 -7.92
CA PRO A 91 -3.48 -15.05 -8.53
C PRO A 91 -4.56 -14.73 -7.49
N MET A 92 -4.45 -15.25 -6.27
CA MET A 92 -5.33 -14.85 -5.14
C MET A 92 -5.22 -13.35 -4.83
N GLY A 93 -4.01 -12.78 -4.93
CA GLY A 93 -3.81 -11.34 -4.81
C GLY A 93 -4.49 -10.53 -5.92
N ALA A 94 -4.58 -11.08 -7.13
CA ALA A 94 -5.33 -10.48 -8.23
C ALA A 94 -6.84 -10.47 -7.96
N GLY A 95 -7.38 -11.58 -7.43
CA GLY A 95 -8.78 -11.67 -7.00
C GLY A 95 -9.10 -10.65 -5.90
N LEU A 96 -8.28 -10.58 -4.85
CA LEU A 96 -8.46 -9.60 -3.77
C LEU A 96 -8.37 -8.16 -4.26
N ALA A 97 -7.48 -7.84 -5.20
CA ALA A 97 -7.40 -6.51 -5.79
C ALA A 97 -8.64 -6.14 -6.61
N LEU A 98 -9.27 -7.12 -7.25
CA LEU A 98 -10.53 -6.93 -7.98
C LEU A 98 -11.66 -6.60 -6.99
N PHE A 99 -11.79 -7.37 -5.90
CA PHE A 99 -12.78 -7.11 -4.86
C PHE A 99 -12.51 -5.83 -4.06
N GLY A 100 -11.24 -5.50 -3.80
CA GLY A 100 -10.83 -4.28 -3.10
C GLY A 100 -11.19 -2.99 -3.85
N SER A 101 -11.43 -3.07 -5.17
CA SER A 101 -11.95 -1.95 -5.95
C SER A 101 -13.37 -1.55 -5.54
N PHE A 102 -14.14 -2.45 -4.93
CA PHE A 102 -15.52 -2.19 -4.46
C PHE A 102 -15.60 -1.59 -3.05
N ARG A 103 -14.54 -0.91 -2.58
CA ARG A 103 -14.56 -0.27 -1.27
C ARG A 103 -15.54 0.91 -1.23
N LEU A 104 -16.50 0.86 -0.31
CA LEU A 104 -17.49 1.94 -0.06
C LEU A 104 -16.86 3.18 0.59
N SER A 105 -15.82 2.99 1.40
CA SER A 105 -15.10 4.07 2.06
C SER A 105 -13.60 3.81 1.99
N GLY A 106 -12.81 4.88 1.96
CA GLY A 106 -11.36 4.81 1.98
C GLY A 106 -10.75 5.94 2.82
N PRO A 107 -9.42 5.94 2.96
CA PRO A 107 -8.72 6.93 3.77
C PRO A 107 -9.01 8.34 3.24
N LYS A 108 -9.33 9.26 4.16
CA LYS A 108 -9.61 10.65 3.82
C LYS A 108 -8.34 11.38 3.40
N ARG A 109 -8.46 12.30 2.45
CA ARG A 109 -7.35 13.14 1.97
C ARG A 109 -7.76 14.60 1.97
N ARG A 110 -6.81 15.49 2.28
CA ARG A 110 -6.95 16.96 2.20
C ARG A 110 -6.34 17.45 0.89
N ASN A 111 -6.71 18.66 0.46
CA ASN A 111 -6.25 19.23 -0.82
C ASN A 111 -4.73 19.42 -0.89
N PHE A 112 -4.06 19.62 0.25
CA PHE A 112 -2.60 19.77 0.30
C PHE A 112 -1.84 18.43 0.30
N CYS A 113 -2.54 17.30 0.25
CA CYS A 113 -1.89 15.99 0.31
C CYS A 113 -1.02 15.69 -0.92
N SER A 114 -1.27 16.34 -2.05
CA SER A 114 -0.47 16.25 -3.28
C SER A 114 0.90 16.91 -3.15
N SER A 115 1.04 17.97 -2.33
CA SER A 115 2.32 18.69 -2.18
C SER A 115 3.22 18.11 -1.08
N CYS A 116 2.64 17.51 -0.04
CA CYS A 116 3.39 17.00 1.11
C CYS A 116 4.12 15.68 0.81
N SER A 117 3.51 14.76 0.04
CA SER A 117 4.05 13.42 -0.31
C SER A 117 4.48 12.51 0.85
N ILE A 118 4.32 12.89 2.13
CA ILE A 118 4.82 12.10 3.27
C ILE A 118 4.18 10.72 3.36
N CYS A 119 2.85 10.64 3.21
CA CYS A 119 2.12 9.38 3.20
C CYS A 119 2.50 8.51 2.00
N GLN A 120 2.83 9.13 0.86
CA GLN A 120 3.24 8.43 -0.36
C GLN A 120 4.60 7.76 -0.13
N LYS A 121 5.57 8.49 0.43
CA LYS A 121 6.90 7.97 0.76
C LYS A 121 6.88 6.89 1.83
N GLY A 122 5.93 6.96 2.77
CA GLY A 122 5.71 5.94 3.79
C GLY A 122 4.92 4.72 3.31
N CYS A 123 4.31 4.75 2.12
CA CYS A 123 3.48 3.65 1.64
C CYS A 123 4.35 2.56 0.97
N GLU A 124 4.71 1.50 1.70
CA GLU A 124 5.46 0.37 1.13
C GLU A 124 4.78 -0.31 -0.07
N PRO A 125 3.45 -0.51 -0.10
CA PRO A 125 2.80 -1.06 -1.28
C PRO A 125 2.69 -0.03 -2.41
N ARG A 126 3.09 1.22 -2.23
CA ARG A 126 2.96 2.32 -3.21
C ARG A 126 1.58 2.46 -3.83
N ALA A 127 0.56 2.33 -3.01
CA ALA A 127 -0.81 2.52 -3.43
C ALA A 127 -1.18 3.99 -3.66
N ILE A 128 -0.32 4.94 -3.25
CA ILE A 128 -0.58 6.38 -3.34
C ILE A 128 0.17 6.94 -4.55
N ALA A 129 -0.56 7.54 -5.49
CA ALA A 129 0.02 8.22 -6.65
C ALA A 129 0.57 9.61 -6.28
N ASP A 130 1.30 10.24 -7.19
CA ASP A 130 1.95 11.56 -6.99
C ASP A 130 0.94 12.68 -6.70
N ASP A 131 -0.29 12.56 -7.22
CA ASP A 131 -1.39 13.49 -6.95
C ASP A 131 -2.04 13.26 -5.56
N GLY A 132 -1.61 12.22 -4.85
CA GLY A 132 -2.11 11.83 -3.55
C GLY A 132 -3.37 10.96 -3.57
N THR A 133 -3.82 10.51 -4.75
CA THR A 133 -4.92 9.53 -4.87
C THR A 133 -4.46 8.13 -4.45
N ILE A 134 -5.37 7.33 -3.89
CA ILE A 134 -5.07 5.99 -3.39
C ILE A 134 -5.73 4.94 -4.29
N ASP A 135 -4.92 4.12 -4.96
CA ASP A 135 -5.37 2.99 -5.77
C ASP A 135 -5.85 1.83 -4.85
N PRO A 136 -7.16 1.52 -4.82
CA PRO A 136 -7.69 0.40 -4.04
C PRO A 136 -7.08 -0.95 -4.41
N ARG A 137 -6.60 -1.12 -5.64
CA ARG A 137 -6.10 -2.41 -6.18
C ARG A 137 -4.71 -2.76 -5.67
N GLU A 138 -4.02 -1.79 -5.07
CA GLU A 138 -2.70 -1.96 -4.48
C GLU A 138 -2.68 -1.70 -2.98
N CYS A 139 -3.67 -0.96 -2.47
CA CYS A 139 -3.77 -0.65 -1.05
C CYS A 139 -3.97 -1.92 -0.21
N LEU A 140 -3.10 -2.12 0.78
CA LEU A 140 -3.22 -3.22 1.75
C LEU A 140 -4.10 -2.86 2.96
N SER A 141 -4.65 -1.65 3.00
CA SER A 141 -5.47 -1.17 4.12
C SER A 141 -4.77 -1.26 5.49
N CYS A 142 -3.45 -1.00 5.54
CA CYS A 142 -2.67 -1.02 6.78
C CYS A 142 -2.89 0.21 7.69
N MET A 143 -3.63 1.22 7.23
CA MET A 143 -3.95 2.47 7.94
C MET A 143 -2.77 3.34 8.40
N GLU A 144 -1.53 3.01 8.05
CA GLU A 144 -0.34 3.83 8.39
C GLU A 144 -0.46 5.27 7.85
N CYS A 145 -0.97 5.41 6.64
CA CYS A 145 -1.18 6.72 6.02
C CYS A 145 -2.25 7.56 6.75
N GLU A 146 -3.26 6.91 7.35
CA GLU A 146 -4.31 7.59 8.12
C GLU A 146 -3.80 8.02 9.50
N GLN A 147 -2.99 7.17 10.15
CA GLN A 147 -2.30 7.54 11.38
C GLN A 147 -1.41 8.76 11.17
N THR A 148 -0.55 8.74 10.14
CA THR A 148 0.31 9.88 9.80
C THR A 148 -0.49 11.13 9.40
N PHE A 149 -1.65 10.95 8.77
CA PHE A 149 -2.51 12.06 8.36
C PHE A 149 -3.21 12.75 9.55
N ASN A 150 -3.57 12.00 10.58
CA ASN A 150 -4.23 12.51 11.79
C ASN A 150 -3.26 12.97 12.88
N ASP A 151 -1.99 12.56 12.80
CA ASP A 151 -0.94 12.95 13.74
C ASP A 151 -0.45 14.39 13.46
N ARG A 152 -0.65 15.27 14.45
CA ARG A 152 -0.25 16.69 14.39
C ARG A 152 1.26 16.91 14.44
N ASP A 153 2.01 15.96 14.98
CA ASP A 153 3.47 16.04 15.11
C ASP A 153 4.19 15.45 13.89
N ARG A 154 3.56 14.50 13.19
CA ARG A 154 4.13 13.86 11.99
C ARG A 154 3.75 14.54 10.69
N CYS A 155 2.55 15.10 10.58
CA CYS A 155 2.06 15.69 9.33
C CYS A 155 2.66 17.10 9.09
N PRO A 156 3.57 17.31 8.12
CA PRO A 156 4.27 18.58 7.95
C PRO A 156 3.36 19.81 7.76
N PRO A 157 2.24 19.72 7.01
CA PRO A 157 1.28 20.82 6.92
C PRO A 157 0.59 21.15 8.24
N LEU A 158 0.30 20.15 9.09
CA LEU A 158 -0.31 20.38 10.42
C LEU A 158 0.72 20.96 11.39
N VAL A 159 1.94 20.41 11.43
CA VAL A 159 3.07 20.98 12.19
C VAL A 159 3.32 22.44 11.78
N GLY A 160 3.28 22.72 10.47
CA GLY A 160 3.42 24.07 9.94
C GLY A 160 2.29 25.00 10.39
N LEU A 161 1.04 24.52 10.36
CA LEU A 161 -0.12 25.27 10.84
C LEU A 161 -0.03 25.55 12.34
N ASP A 162 0.31 24.55 13.15
CA ASP A 162 0.43 24.68 14.61
C ASP A 162 1.57 25.65 14.97
N ARG A 163 2.70 25.63 14.23
CA ARG A 163 3.78 26.63 14.38
C ARG A 163 3.34 28.05 14.01
N LEU A 164 2.55 28.20 12.94
CA LEU A 164 2.00 29.50 12.53
C LEU A 164 0.98 30.02 13.54
N MET A 165 0.13 29.15 14.08
CA MET A 165 -0.81 29.49 15.16
C MET A 165 -0.06 29.90 16.43
N ALA A 166 0.94 29.14 16.87
CA ALA A 166 1.77 29.52 18.03
C ALA A 166 2.58 30.82 17.82
N LYS A 167 2.95 31.17 16.58
CA LYS A 167 3.57 32.46 16.25
C LYS A 167 2.54 33.59 16.26
N ARG A 168 1.33 33.33 15.76
CA ARG A 168 0.21 34.26 15.81
C ARG A 168 -0.27 34.49 17.23
N GLU A 169 -0.37 33.49 18.09
CA GLU A 169 -0.71 33.63 19.51
C GLU A 169 0.33 34.47 20.26
N ARG A 170 1.63 34.29 19.96
CA ARG A 170 2.70 35.14 20.51
C ARG A 170 2.61 36.60 20.03
N GLY A 171 2.03 36.84 18.85
CA GLY A 171 1.73 38.16 18.30
C GLY A 171 0.31 38.69 18.61
N ALA A 172 -0.61 37.82 19.04
CA ALA A 172 -2.02 38.06 19.32
C ALA A 172 -2.29 37.97 20.83
N ARG A 173 -1.42 38.61 21.61
CA ARG A 173 -1.74 39.09 22.95
C ARG A 173 -2.79 40.23 22.95
N ASP A 174 -3.41 40.50 21.80
CA ASP A 174 -4.68 41.23 21.66
C ASP A 174 -5.85 40.22 21.69
N GLU A 175 -6.14 39.70 22.89
CA GLU A 175 -6.96 38.53 23.23
C GLU A 175 -8.35 38.39 22.57
N GLU A 176 -8.95 39.48 22.10
CA GLU A 176 -10.35 39.49 21.66
C GLU A 176 -10.59 38.78 20.31
N ARG A 177 -9.55 38.69 19.47
CA ARG A 177 -9.66 38.11 18.12
C ARG A 177 -9.73 36.58 18.12
N LEU A 178 -9.18 35.93 19.15
CA LEU A 178 -9.21 34.47 19.35
C LEU A 178 -10.60 33.99 19.81
N ALA A 179 -11.32 34.80 20.59
CA ALA A 179 -12.69 34.49 21.02
C ALA A 179 -13.71 34.51 19.86
N LYS A 180 -13.39 35.19 18.75
CA LYS A 180 -14.23 35.23 17.55
C LYS A 180 -14.03 34.00 16.66
N LEU A 181 -12.77 33.59 16.47
CA LEU A 181 -12.43 32.44 15.61
C LEU A 181 -12.91 31.10 16.19
N ARG A 182 -12.85 30.91 17.53
CA ARG A 182 -13.40 29.71 18.19
C ARG A 182 -14.91 29.55 17.97
N ARG A 183 -15.67 30.65 18.03
CA ARG A 183 -17.13 30.65 17.76
C ARG A 183 -17.51 30.34 16.31
N ASP A 184 -16.57 30.50 15.39
CA ASP A 184 -16.79 30.27 13.96
C ASP A 184 -16.33 28.86 13.54
N GLU A 185 -15.34 28.28 14.21
CA GLU A 185 -14.89 26.89 14.01
C GLU A 185 -15.89 25.86 14.57
N GLU A 186 -16.52 26.15 15.72
CA GLU A 186 -17.57 25.30 16.33
C GLU A 186 -18.88 25.24 15.52
N ARG A 187 -19.03 26.12 14.51
CA ARG A 187 -20.25 26.25 13.70
C ARG A 187 -20.19 25.55 12.35
N VAL A 188 -19.10 24.86 12.02
CA VAL A 188 -18.95 24.19 10.72
C VAL A 188 -19.55 22.79 10.79
N PRO A 189 -20.72 22.50 10.17
CA PRO A 189 -21.32 21.19 10.23
C PRO A 189 -20.50 20.19 9.41
N TRP A 190 -20.18 19.06 10.03
CA TRP A 190 -19.52 17.92 9.41
C TRP A 190 -20.39 17.38 8.26
N ARG A 191 -19.84 17.32 7.03
CA ARG A 191 -20.46 16.58 5.92
C ARG A 191 -19.72 15.27 5.68
N PRO A 192 -20.43 14.14 5.58
CA PRO A 192 -19.85 12.91 5.08
C PRO A 192 -19.53 13.08 3.59
N GLY A 193 -18.31 12.73 3.20
CA GLY A 193 -17.89 12.71 1.79
C GLY A 193 -18.62 11.59 1.06
N ARG A 194 -19.20 11.94 -0.11
CA ARG A 194 -19.63 10.98 -1.13
C ARG A 194 -18.42 10.35 -1.81
#